data_AF-A0A920FCI1-F1
#
_entry.id   AF-A0A920FCI1-F1
#
_cell.length_a   1.000
_cell.length_b   1.000
_cell.length_c   1.000
_cell.angle_alpha   90.00
_cell.angle_beta   90.00
_cell.angle_gamma   90.00
#
_symmetry.space_group_name_H-M   'P 1'
#
loop_
_entity.id
_entity.type
_entity.pdbx_description
1 polymer ?
#
loop_
_entity_poly.entity_id
_entity_poly.type
_entity_poly.pdbx_seq_one_letter_code
_entity_poly.pdbx_strand_id
1 'polypeptide(L)'
;MTLPIICSVISSFAVMTMLTKNSFIEEINKQYVLTARSKGLTENEILYKHVFKNALIPILTGFPAQFISAFFTGSILIETIFSLDGIGLLSYESILHRDYPVVLGTLFLFTLLGLIAKLLTDISYAFVDPRIGFTSVEGKRND
;
A
#
# COMPACT_ATOMS: atom_id res chain seq x y z
N MET A 1 -12.81 3.84 -23.94
CA MET A 1 -12.37 2.97 -22.82
C MET A 1 -10.86 2.99 -22.58
N THR A 2 -10.01 3.25 -23.57
CA THR A 2 -8.54 3.31 -23.40
C THR A 2 -8.05 4.54 -22.62
N LEU A 3 -8.73 5.69 -22.77
CA LEU A 3 -8.31 6.96 -22.19
C LEU A 3 -8.37 7.02 -20.63
N PRO A 4 -9.45 6.54 -19.96
CA PRO A 4 -9.48 6.42 -18.49
C PRO A 4 -8.38 5.51 -17.92
N ILE A 5 -8.08 4.41 -18.62
CA ILE A 5 -7.08 3.43 -18.20
C ILE A 5 -5.69 4.06 -18.25
N ILE A 6 -5.35 4.76 -19.34
CA ILE A 6 -4.06 5.44 -19.47
C ILE A 6 -3.87 6.50 -18.39
N CYS A 7 -4.91 7.30 -18.11
CA CYS A 7 -4.86 8.31 -17.05
C CYS A 7 -4.64 7.66 -15.66
N SER A 8 -5.33 6.56 -15.38
CA SER A 8 -5.20 5.81 -14.12
C SER A 8 -3.79 5.23 -13.94
N VAL A 9 -3.22 4.66 -15.01
CA VAL A 9 -1.88 4.06 -14.98
C VAL A 9 -0.81 5.12 -14.74
N ILE A 10 -0.87 6.25 -15.44
CA ILE A 10 0.10 7.34 -15.27
C ILE A 10 0.05 7.90 -13.84
N SER A 11 -1.15 8.15 -13.31
CA SER A 11 -1.34 8.65 -11.95
C SER A 11 -0.79 7.69 -10.90
N SER A 12 -1.15 6.40 -11.01
CA SER A 12 -0.70 5.36 -10.08
C SER A 12 0.82 5.16 -10.13
N PHE A 13 1.41 5.23 -11.33
CA PHE A 13 2.84 5.11 -11.53
C PHE A 13 3.61 6.28 -10.90
N ALA A 14 3.11 7.51 -11.04
CA ALA A 14 3.71 8.69 -10.42
C ALA A 14 3.73 8.59 -8.89
N VAL A 15 2.61 8.20 -8.28
CA VAL A 15 2.50 8.02 -6.82
C VAL A 15 3.43 6.90 -6.34
N MET A 16 3.45 5.75 -7.01
CA MET A 16 4.31 4.62 -6.65
C MET A 16 5.80 5.01 -6.73
N THR A 17 6.19 5.75 -7.76
CA THR A 17 7.58 6.21 -7.93
C THR A 17 8.00 7.16 -6.83
N MET A 18 7.13 8.12 -6.48
CA MET A 18 7.39 9.08 -5.41
C MET A 18 7.47 8.40 -4.05
N LEU A 19 6.55 7.48 -3.73
CA LEU A 19 6.57 6.71 -2.50
C LEU A 19 7.85 5.87 -2.37
N THR A 20 8.19 5.14 -3.42
CA THR A 20 9.42 4.33 -3.45
C THR A 20 10.64 5.21 -3.21
N LYS A 21 10.77 6.34 -3.92
CA LYS A 21 11.89 7.27 -3.74
C LYS A 21 11.98 7.79 -2.30
N ASN A 22 10.85 8.17 -1.71
CA ASN A 22 10.82 8.69 -0.34
C ASN A 22 11.23 7.62 0.67
N SER A 23 10.68 6.41 0.58
CA SER A 23 11.02 5.32 1.50
C SER A 23 12.50 4.93 1.40
N PHE A 24 13.09 4.92 0.20
CA PHE A 24 14.53 4.64 0.05
C PHE A 24 15.42 5.72 0.67
N ILE A 25 15.07 7.00 0.51
CA ILE A 25 15.83 8.11 1.10
C ILE A 25 15.76 8.05 2.63
N GLU A 26 14.60 7.75 3.21
CA GLU A 26 14.45 7.58 4.65
C GLU A 26 15.28 6.42 5.19
N GLU A 27 15.32 5.29 4.47
CA GLU A 27 16.07 4.12 4.90
C GLU A 27 17.59 4.28 4.79
N ILE A 28 18.09 4.95 3.75
CA ILE A 28 19.54 5.21 3.56
C ILE A 28 20.12 6.09 4.68
N ASN A 29 19.33 7.00 5.25
CA ASN A 29 19.78 7.92 6.30
C ASN A 29 19.79 7.31 7.71
N LYS A 30 19.39 6.04 7.88
CA LYS A 30 19.32 5.40 9.20
C LYS A 30 20.67 4.87 9.67
N GLN A 31 20.86 4.86 11.00
CA GLN A 31 22.11 4.46 11.68
C GLN A 31 22.56 3.01 11.36
N TYR A 32 21.63 2.11 11.00
CA TYR A 32 21.97 0.74 10.62
C TYR A 32 22.75 0.67 9.29
N VAL A 33 22.51 1.61 8.36
CA VAL A 33 23.24 1.72 7.08
C VAL A 33 24.66 2.21 7.33
N LEU A 34 24.83 3.22 8.20
CA LEU A 34 26.13 3.71 8.60
C LEU A 34 26.98 2.60 9.24
N THR A 35 26.37 1.82 10.13
CA THR A 35 27.01 0.67 10.80
C THR A 35 27.39 -0.43 9.80
N ALA A 36 26.52 -0.72 8.83
CA ALA A 36 26.80 -1.70 7.79
C ALA A 36 27.96 -1.27 6.88
N ARG A 37 28.03 0.02 6.55
CA ARG A 37 29.15 0.61 5.79
C ARG A 37 30.46 0.54 6.59
N SER A 38 30.43 0.81 7.89
CA SER A 38 31.61 0.67 8.77
C SER A 38 32.11 -0.78 8.92
N LYS A 39 31.24 -1.76 8.70
CA LYS A 39 31.61 -3.19 8.67
C LYS A 39 32.26 -3.64 7.34
N GLY A 40 32.38 -2.76 6.35
CA GLY A 40 33.01 -3.07 5.06
C GLY A 40 32.09 -3.83 4.08
N LEU A 41 30.78 -3.84 4.30
CA LEU A 41 29.81 -4.45 3.37
C LEU A 41 29.74 -3.63 2.07
N THR A 42 29.54 -4.32 0.94
CA THR A 42 29.39 -3.67 -0.36
C THR A 42 28.06 -2.91 -0.44
N GLU A 43 28.01 -1.77 -1.15
CA GLU A 43 26.77 -0.97 -1.24
C GLU A 43 25.60 -1.77 -1.84
N ASN A 44 25.88 -2.70 -2.76
CA ASN A 44 24.86 -3.58 -3.34
C ASN A 44 24.24 -4.52 -2.29
N GLU A 45 25.04 -5.11 -1.39
CA GLU A 45 24.51 -5.96 -0.32
C GLU A 45 23.68 -5.15 0.67
N ILE A 46 24.11 -3.94 1.00
CA ILE A 46 23.36 -3.03 1.88
C ILE A 46 22.02 -2.65 1.23
N LEU A 47 22.04 -2.31 -0.06
CA LEU A 47 20.85 -1.90 -0.80
C LEU A 47 19.83 -3.04 -0.89
N TYR A 48 20.20 -4.21 -1.40
CA TYR A 48 19.25 -5.30 -1.67
C TYR A 48 18.83 -6.06 -0.41
N LYS A 49 19.72 -6.23 0.58
CA LYS A 49 19.46 -7.08 1.75
C LYS A 49 18.91 -6.30 2.94
N HIS A 50 19.35 -5.06 3.13
CA HIS A 50 18.98 -4.26 4.30
C HIS A 50 17.98 -3.15 3.95
N VAL A 51 18.34 -2.27 3.01
CA VAL A 51 17.54 -1.09 2.67
C VAL A 51 16.25 -1.50 1.94
N PHE A 52 16.33 -2.35 0.92
CA PHE A 52 15.16 -2.76 0.12
C PHE A 52 14.10 -3.44 0.98
N LYS A 53 14.52 -4.42 1.79
CA LYS A 53 13.61 -5.16 2.67
C LYS A 53 12.95 -4.25 3.71
N ASN A 54 13.70 -3.31 4.29
CA ASN A 54 13.16 -2.39 5.29
C ASN A 54 12.31 -1.26 4.68
N ALA A 55 12.63 -0.81 3.45
CA ALA A 55 11.86 0.17 2.70
C ALA A 55 10.53 -0.40 2.20
N LEU A 56 10.46 -1.72 1.95
CA LEU A 56 9.23 -2.37 1.49
C LEU A 56 8.16 -2.47 2.59
N ILE A 57 8.57 -2.51 3.86
CA ILE A 57 7.69 -2.60 5.02
C ILE A 57 6.63 -1.47 5.00
N PRO A 58 7.01 -0.17 5.09
CA PRO A 58 6.05 0.92 5.09
C PRO A 58 5.17 0.95 3.82
N ILE A 59 5.74 0.62 2.66
CA ILE A 59 5.03 0.56 1.38
C ILE A 59 3.93 -0.51 1.42
N LEU A 60 4.24 -1.72 1.87
CA LEU A 60 3.26 -2.80 1.98
C LEU A 60 2.20 -2.49 3.03
N THR A 61 2.56 -1.95 4.21
CA THR A 61 1.58 -1.61 5.26
C THR A 61 0.63 -0.49 4.86
N GLY A 62 1.11 0.48 4.07
CA GLY A 62 0.28 1.59 3.58
C GLY A 62 -0.61 1.21 2.40
N PHE A 63 -0.35 0.06 1.75
CA PHE A 63 -1.02 -0.35 0.53
C PHE A 63 -2.55 -0.46 0.67
N PRO A 64 -3.14 -1.10 1.71
CA PRO A 64 -4.59 -1.24 1.79
C PRO A 64 -5.31 0.10 1.91
N ALA A 65 -4.77 1.00 2.74
CA ALA A 65 -5.33 2.34 2.91
C ALA A 65 -5.22 3.15 1.61
N GLN A 66 -4.04 3.12 0.96
CA GLN A 66 -3.81 3.82 -0.31
C GLN A 66 -4.67 3.24 -1.45
N PHE A 67 -4.90 1.92 -1.46
CA PHE A 67 -5.73 1.25 -2.44
C PHE A 67 -7.18 1.72 -2.33
N ILE A 68 -7.74 1.75 -1.11
CA ILE A 68 -9.11 2.23 -0.88
C ILE A 68 -9.22 3.71 -1.26
N SER A 69 -8.29 4.56 -0.83
CA SER A 69 -8.35 6.00 -1.14
C SER A 69 -8.16 6.29 -2.64
N ALA A 70 -7.27 5.57 -3.32
CA ALA A 70 -7.05 5.70 -4.76
C ALA A 70 -8.24 5.20 -5.57
N PHE A 71 -8.88 4.09 -5.17
CA PHE A 71 -10.11 3.61 -5.81
C PHE A 71 -11.25 4.59 -5.58
N PHE A 72 -11.46 5.09 -4.36
CA PHE A 72 -12.57 5.98 -4.08
C PHE A 72 -12.40 7.34 -4.79
N THR A 73 -11.25 7.98 -4.62
CA THR A 73 -10.97 9.31 -5.20
C THR A 73 -10.78 9.22 -6.71
N GLY A 74 -10.03 8.21 -7.17
CA GLY A 74 -9.74 8.00 -8.58
C GLY A 74 -10.99 7.61 -9.37
N SER A 75 -11.82 6.70 -8.86
CA SER A 75 -13.04 6.26 -9.55
C SER A 75 -14.02 7.41 -9.70
N ILE A 76 -14.30 8.19 -8.64
CA ILE A 76 -15.22 9.34 -8.73
C ILE A 76 -14.72 10.39 -9.73
N LEU A 77 -13.44 10.79 -9.65
CA LEU A 77 -12.88 11.85 -10.50
C LEU A 77 -12.87 11.41 -11.97
N ILE A 78 -12.45 10.18 -12.25
CA ILE A 78 -12.44 9.61 -13.61
C ILE A 78 -13.87 9.43 -14.14
N GLU A 79 -14.79 8.90 -13.33
CA GLU A 79 -16.20 8.73 -13.71
C GLU A 79 -16.85 10.08 -14.03
N THR A 80 -16.53 11.13 -13.26
CA THR A 80 -17.07 12.47 -13.48
C THR A 80 -16.50 13.12 -14.75
N ILE A 81 -15.18 13.08 -14.95
CA ILE A 81 -14.52 13.67 -16.14
C ILE A 81 -14.91 12.95 -17.43
N PHE A 82 -15.06 11.63 -17.38
CA PHE A 82 -15.36 10.81 -18.56
C PHE A 82 -16.85 10.48 -18.71
N SER A 83 -17.72 11.01 -17.83
CA SER A 83 -19.17 10.77 -17.82
C SER A 83 -19.51 9.28 -17.88
N LEU A 84 -18.89 8.49 -17.00
CA LEU A 84 -19.10 7.05 -16.89
C LEU A 84 -20.01 6.75 -15.69
N ASP A 85 -20.97 5.85 -15.90
CA ASP A 85 -21.80 5.32 -14.83
C ASP A 85 -21.02 4.27 -14.04
N GLY A 86 -20.42 4.68 -12.93
CA GLY A 86 -19.63 3.80 -12.07
C GLY A 86 -20.09 3.78 -10.63
N ILE A 87 -19.51 2.85 -9.87
CA ILE A 87 -19.87 2.63 -8.46
C ILE A 87 -19.46 3.80 -7.57
N GLY A 88 -18.45 4.59 -7.96
CA GLY A 88 -17.99 5.75 -7.19
C GLY A 88 -19.03 6.88 -7.22
N LEU A 89 -19.45 7.25 -8.42
CA LEU A 89 -20.49 8.24 -8.69
C LEU A 89 -21.83 7.81 -8.11
N LEU A 90 -22.21 6.54 -8.29
CA LEU A 90 -23.43 5.99 -7.69
C LEU A 90 -23.41 6.08 -6.15
N SER A 91 -22.26 5.81 -5.53
CA SER A 91 -22.09 5.95 -4.08
C SER A 91 -22.28 7.40 -3.64
N TYR A 92 -21.72 8.35 -4.39
CA TYR A 92 -21.80 9.77 -4.11
C TYR A 92 -23.24 10.30 -4.25
N GLU A 93 -23.92 9.98 -5.35
CA GLU A 93 -25.31 10.37 -5.58
C GLU A 93 -26.26 9.75 -4.54
N SER A 94 -26.04 8.48 -4.17
CA SER A 94 -26.89 7.81 -3.17
C SER A 94 -26.83 8.48 -1.79
N ILE A 95 -25.68 9.07 -1.43
CA ILE A 95 -25.54 9.86 -0.20
C ILE A 95 -26.37 11.15 -0.29
N LEU A 96 -26.35 11.83 -1.45
CA LEU A 96 -27.13 13.05 -1.67
C LEU A 96 -28.64 12.78 -1.69
N HIS A 97 -29.06 11.70 -2.34
CA HIS A 97 -30.46 11.28 -2.44
C HIS A 97 -30.97 10.57 -1.18
N ARG A 98 -30.12 10.37 -0.15
CA ARG A 98 -30.43 9.64 1.09
C ARG A 98 -30.93 8.22 0.85
N ASP A 99 -30.44 7.57 -0.20
CA ASP A 99 -30.70 6.16 -0.48
C ASP A 99 -29.83 5.27 0.43
N TYR A 100 -30.23 5.19 1.70
CA TYR A 100 -29.53 4.40 2.72
C TYR A 100 -29.22 2.95 2.31
N PRO A 101 -30.10 2.20 1.61
CA PRO A 101 -29.79 0.84 1.18
C PRO A 101 -28.58 0.78 0.23
N VAL A 102 -28.48 1.72 -0.71
CA VAL A 102 -27.39 1.75 -1.69
C VAL A 102 -26.10 2.20 -1.01
N VAL A 103 -26.17 3.21 -0.14
CA VAL A 103 -25.01 3.67 0.65
C VAL A 103 -24.43 2.56 1.52
N LEU A 104 -25.28 1.80 2.22
CA LEU A 104 -24.83 0.66 3.02
C LEU A 104 -24.22 -0.44 2.15
N GLY A 105 -24.82 -0.72 0.99
CA GLY A 105 -24.30 -1.70 0.04
C GLY A 105 -22.92 -1.34 -0.50
N THR A 106 -22.72 -0.08 -0.89
CA THR A 106 -21.42 0.38 -1.42
C THR A 106 -20.36 0.41 -0.32
N LEU A 107 -20.69 0.88 0.88
CA LEU A 107 -19.79 0.83 2.05
C LEU A 107 -19.37 -0.60 2.39
N PHE A 108 -20.32 -1.54 2.38
CA PHE A 108 -20.03 -2.95 2.62
C PHE A 108 -19.05 -3.50 1.58
N LEU A 109 -19.29 -3.25 0.28
CA LEU A 109 -18.41 -3.69 -0.79
C LEU A 109 -17.00 -3.09 -0.69
N PHE A 110 -16.88 -1.79 -0.40
CA PHE A 110 -15.57 -1.16 -0.21
C PHE A 110 -14.82 -1.71 0.99
N THR A 111 -15.52 -1.96 2.10
CA THR A 111 -14.93 -2.56 3.30
C THR A 111 -14.46 -3.98 3.02
N LEU A 112 -15.25 -4.77 2.28
CA LEU A 112 -14.89 -6.13 1.87
C LEU A 112 -13.67 -6.14 0.95
N LEU A 113 -13.64 -5.28 -0.06
CA LEU A 113 -12.48 -5.11 -0.95
C LEU A 113 -11.24 -4.66 -0.19
N GLY A 114 -11.40 -3.73 0.75
CA GLY A 114 -10.33 -3.28 1.64
C GLY A 114 -9.77 -4.40 2.51
N LEU A 115 -10.64 -5.27 3.04
CA LEU A 115 -10.24 -6.44 3.79
C LEU A 115 -9.46 -7.44 2.92
N ILE A 116 -9.90 -7.68 1.68
CA ILE A 116 -9.19 -8.54 0.72
C ILE A 116 -7.83 -7.93 0.39
N ALA A 117 -7.75 -6.64 0.10
CA ALA A 117 -6.49 -5.95 -0.16
C ALA A 117 -5.53 -6.05 1.04
N LYS A 118 -6.05 -5.88 2.26
CA LYS A 118 -5.28 -6.06 3.49
C LYS A 118 -4.78 -7.49 3.65
N LEU A 119 -5.60 -8.49 3.37
CA LEU A 119 -5.19 -9.89 3.40
C LEU A 119 -4.08 -10.18 2.38
N LEU A 120 -4.19 -9.64 1.16
CA LEU A 120 -3.14 -9.76 0.13
C LEU A 120 -1.84 -9.10 0.57
N THR A 121 -1.91 -7.94 1.23
CA THR A 121 -0.77 -7.28 1.85
C THR A 121 -0.14 -8.15 2.94
N ASP A 122 -0.94 -8.70 3.84
CA ASP A 122 -0.48 -9.54 4.95
C ASP A 122 0.22 -10.82 4.43
N ILE A 123 -0.33 -11.43 3.37
CA ILE A 123 0.31 -12.57 2.66
C ILE A 123 1.63 -12.15 2.01
N SER A 124 1.63 -11.03 1.28
CA SER A 124 2.85 -10.51 0.63
C SER A 124 3.95 -10.22 1.65
N TYR A 125 3.58 -9.73 2.83
CA TYR A 125 4.47 -9.55 3.97
C TYR A 125 5.11 -10.86 4.43
N ALA A 126 4.30 -11.91 4.60
CA ALA A 126 4.78 -13.22 5.02
C ALA A 126 5.77 -13.84 4.01
N PHE A 127 5.58 -13.57 2.71
CA PHE A 127 6.51 -14.01 1.67
C PHE A 127 7.80 -13.19 1.63
N VAL A 128 7.73 -11.87 1.82
CA VAL A 128 8.91 -10.98 1.77
C VAL A 128 9.75 -11.09 3.03
N ASP A 129 9.14 -11.32 4.20
CA ASP A 129 9.85 -11.44 5.47
C ASP A 129 9.66 -12.79 6.17
N PRO A 130 10.51 -13.79 5.89
CA PRO A 130 10.52 -15.05 6.64
C PRO A 130 11.08 -14.94 8.07
N ARG A 131 11.52 -13.76 8.56
CA ARG A 131 11.94 -13.60 9.98
C ARG A 131 10.78 -13.47 10.95
N ILE A 132 9.55 -13.32 10.47
CA ILE A 132 8.34 -13.45 11.31
C ILE A 132 8.07 -14.93 11.64
N GLY A 133 8.84 -15.86 11.05
CA GLY A 133 8.96 -17.22 11.54
C GLY A 133 9.61 -17.24 12.93
N PHE A 134 8.78 -17.23 13.97
CA PHE A 134 9.00 -17.90 15.25
C PHE A 134 10.42 -17.81 15.83
N THR A 135 10.99 -16.62 15.99
CA THR A 135 12.24 -16.49 16.76
C THR A 135 11.93 -16.10 18.20
N SER A 136 11.83 -17.13 19.05
CA SER A 136 12.18 -17.13 20.47
C SER A 136 11.46 -16.13 21.37
N VAL A 137 10.19 -16.38 21.66
CA VAL A 137 9.61 -16.05 22.98
C VAL A 137 9.62 -17.33 23.81
N GLU A 138 10.81 -17.86 24.06
CA GLU A 138 11.00 -18.80 25.17
C GLU A 138 12.10 -18.19 26.02
N GLY A 139 11.64 -17.50 27.06
CA GLY A 139 12.48 -16.76 27.95
C GLY A 139 13.58 -17.67 28.48
N LYS A 140 14.81 -17.16 28.40
CA LYS A 140 15.78 -17.34 29.46
C LYS A 140 15.12 -16.84 30.76
N ARG A 141 14.34 -17.72 31.37
CA ARG A 141 13.95 -17.63 32.76
C ARG A 141 15.13 -18.18 33.53
N ASN A 142 15.79 -17.25 34.21
CA ASN A 142 16.74 -17.47 35.29
C ASN A 142 16.33 -18.69 36.11
N ASP A 143 17.24 -19.67 36.23
CA ASP A 143 17.81 -20.17 37.49
C ASP A 143 18.99 -21.11 37.16
#